data_AF-U6DFK1-F1
#
_entry.id   AF-U6DFK1-F1
#
_cell.length_a   1.000
_cell.length_b   1.000
_cell.length_c   1.000
_cell.angle_alpha   90.00
_cell.angle_beta   90.00
_cell.angle_gamma   90.00
#
_symmetry.space_group_name_H-M   'P 1'
#
loop_
_entity.id
_entity.type
_entity.pdbx_description
1 polymer ?
#
loop_
_entity_poly.entity_id
_entity_poly.type
_entity_poly.pdbx_seq_one_letter_code
_entity_poly.pdbx_strand_id
1 'polypeptide(L)'
;PEAGRPADKIQMLQAMVHGVTTEECQAALQSHSWSVQRAAQYLKVEQLFGLGLRPRSECHKVLEMCDWSLEQAGCRLLGSCGPAHHKR
;
A
#
# COMPACT_ATOMS: atom_id res chain seq x y z
N PRO A 1 -10.41 10.87 25.99
CA PRO A 1 -9.40 10.51 24.98
C PRO A 1 -9.96 9.42 24.06
N GLU A 2 -10.37 9.84 22.86
CA GLU A 2 -11.11 9.05 21.88
C GLU A 2 -10.34 7.79 21.47
N ALA A 3 -10.72 6.65 22.04
CA ALA A 3 -10.54 5.37 21.38
C ALA A 3 -11.49 5.36 20.17
N GLY A 4 -11.08 6.02 19.08
CA GLY A 4 -11.80 6.03 17.81
C GLY A 4 -12.21 4.61 17.44
N ARG A 5 -13.47 4.43 17.04
CA ARG A 5 -14.04 3.10 16.85
C ARG A 5 -13.23 2.35 15.81
N PRO A 6 -13.24 1.00 15.85
CA PRO A 6 -12.63 0.18 14.78
C PRO A 6 -12.99 0.67 13.37
N ALA A 7 -14.25 1.09 13.21
CA ALA A 7 -14.78 1.64 11.97
C ALA A 7 -14.06 2.91 11.50
N ASP A 8 -13.74 3.85 12.41
CA ASP A 8 -13.01 5.08 12.05
C ASP A 8 -11.62 4.72 11.49
N LYS A 9 -10.91 3.81 12.16
CA LYS A 9 -9.59 3.34 11.71
C LYS A 9 -9.65 2.65 10.35
N ILE A 10 -10.69 1.86 10.11
CA ILE A 10 -10.91 1.19 8.82
C ILE A 10 -11.21 2.23 7.73
N GLN A 11 -12.08 3.21 7.99
CA GLN A 11 -12.37 4.27 7.03
C GLN A 11 -11.11 5.09 6.68
N MET A 12 -10.27 5.38 7.67
CA MET A 12 -8.97 6.04 7.42
C MET A 12 -8.09 5.20 6.49
N LEU A 13 -8.01 3.88 6.70
CA LEU A 13 -7.24 2.99 5.83
C LEU A 13 -7.79 2.95 4.41
N GLN A 14 -9.11 2.83 4.26
CA GLN A 14 -9.78 2.84 2.96
C GLN A 14 -9.59 4.16 2.21
N ALA A 15 -9.51 5.28 2.93
CA ALA A 15 -9.19 6.58 2.33
C ALA A 15 -7.72 6.68 1.86
N MET A 16 -6.79 6.09 2.62
CA MET A 16 -5.35 6.12 2.30
C MET A 16 -4.92 5.10 1.24
N VAL A 17 -5.64 3.98 1.13
CA VAL A 17 -5.35 2.88 0.21
C VAL A 17 -6.63 2.54 -0.52
N HIS A 18 -6.75 2.99 -1.77
CA HIS A 18 -7.93 2.68 -2.58
C HIS A 18 -7.97 1.18 -2.92
N GLY A 19 -9.17 0.59 -2.87
CA GLY A 19 -9.40 -0.80 -3.25
C GLY A 19 -9.24 -1.84 -2.14
N VAL A 20 -8.96 -1.43 -0.90
CA VAL A 20 -8.93 -2.35 0.25
C VAL A 20 -10.32 -2.59 0.83
N THR A 21 -10.61 -3.84 1.14
CA THR A 21 -11.85 -4.24 1.81
C THR A 21 -11.80 -3.97 3.32
N THR A 22 -12.97 -3.94 3.95
CA THR A 22 -13.12 -3.81 5.40
C THR A 22 -12.38 -4.94 6.15
N GLU A 23 -12.44 -6.16 5.61
CA GLU A 23 -11.79 -7.34 6.16
C GLU A 23 -10.27 -7.22 6.13
N GLU A 24 -9.70 -6.77 5.01
CA GLU A 24 -8.27 -6.51 4.88
C GLU A 24 -7.79 -5.43 5.86
N CYS A 25 -8.55 -4.33 5.98
CA CYS A 25 -8.25 -3.27 6.93
C CYS A 25 -8.27 -3.78 8.37
N GLN A 26 -9.28 -4.56 8.72
CA GLN A 26 -9.43 -5.13 10.05
C GLN A 26 -8.30 -6.11 10.37
N ALA A 27 -7.96 -7.02 9.45
CA ALA A 27 -6.87 -7.97 9.61
C ALA A 27 -5.52 -7.24 9.76
N ALA A 28 -5.24 -6.24 8.92
CA ALA A 28 -4.03 -5.43 9.01
C ALA A 28 -3.97 -4.66 10.33
N LEU A 29 -5.06 -4.03 10.77
CA LEU A 29 -5.12 -3.37 12.07
C LEU A 29 -4.84 -4.35 13.21
N GLN A 30 -5.51 -5.51 13.25
CA GLN A 30 -5.31 -6.49 14.32
C GLN A 30 -3.87 -7.00 14.38
N SER A 31 -3.29 -7.33 13.22
CA SER A 31 -1.89 -7.80 13.11
C SER A 31 -0.88 -6.73 13.57
N HIS A 32 -1.17 -5.45 13.29
CA HIS A 32 -0.29 -4.32 13.59
C HIS A 32 -0.68 -3.52 14.84
N SER A 33 -1.27 -4.16 15.86
CA SER A 33 -1.62 -3.54 17.14
C SER A 33 -2.56 -2.33 17.01
N TRP A 34 -3.48 -2.38 16.06
CA TRP A 34 -4.46 -1.35 15.72
C TRP A 34 -3.85 0.00 15.31
N SER A 35 -2.64 -0.02 14.77
CA SER A 35 -1.95 1.14 14.21
C SER A 35 -2.40 1.38 12.77
N VAL A 36 -3.11 2.49 12.54
CA VAL A 36 -3.54 2.91 11.19
C VAL A 36 -2.33 3.10 10.28
N GLN A 37 -1.25 3.72 10.77
CA GLN A 37 -0.04 3.91 9.95
C GLN A 37 0.57 2.58 9.52
N ARG A 38 0.83 1.64 10.45
CA ARG A 38 1.44 0.35 10.10
C ARG A 38 0.52 -0.51 9.23
N ALA A 39 -0.78 -0.50 9.50
CA ALA A 39 -1.75 -1.20 8.68
C ALA A 39 -1.81 -0.62 7.26
N ALA A 40 -1.78 0.71 7.09
CA ALA A 40 -1.74 1.36 5.78
C ALA A 40 -0.48 0.96 5.02
N GLN A 41 0.68 0.96 5.69
CA GLN A 41 1.95 0.54 5.12
C GLN A 41 1.90 -0.91 4.61
N TYR A 42 1.40 -1.83 5.43
CA TYR A 42 1.21 -3.23 5.06
C TYR A 42 0.28 -3.39 3.85
N LEU A 43 -0.89 -2.75 3.88
CA LEU A 43 -1.85 -2.81 2.79
C LEU A 43 -1.27 -2.25 1.49
N LYS A 44 -0.49 -1.15 1.55
CA LYS A 44 0.19 -0.60 0.37
C LYS A 44 1.19 -1.60 -0.24
N VAL A 45 1.92 -2.34 0.60
CA VAL A 45 2.82 -3.40 0.12
C VAL A 45 2.02 -4.52 -0.56
N GLU A 46 0.89 -4.95 0.05
CA GLU A 46 0.02 -5.96 -0.54
C GLU A 46 -0.59 -5.51 -1.88
N GLN A 47 -0.99 -4.24 -2.00
CA GLN A 47 -1.49 -3.69 -3.26
C GLN A 47 -0.45 -3.77 -4.38
N LEU A 48 0.81 -3.41 -4.10
CA LEU A 48 1.89 -3.53 -5.09
C LEU A 48 2.28 -4.99 -5.36
N PHE A 49 2.29 -5.83 -4.33
CA PHE A 49 2.56 -7.25 -4.47
C PHE A 49 1.48 -7.97 -5.30
N GLY A 50 0.21 -7.56 -5.15
CA GLY A 50 -0.93 -8.06 -5.92
C GLY A 50 -0.83 -7.77 -7.41
N LEU A 51 -0.08 -6.73 -7.82
CA LEU A 51 0.26 -6.48 -9.23
C LEU A 51 1.24 -7.52 -9.80
N GLY A 52 1.87 -8.34 -8.96
CA GLY A 52 2.81 -9.39 -9.37
C GLY A 52 4.14 -8.86 -9.92
N LEU A 53 4.45 -7.58 -9.73
CA LEU A 53 5.63 -6.93 -10.33
C LEU A 53 6.93 -7.31 -9.61
N ARG A 54 6.91 -7.41 -8.28
CA ARG A 54 8.08 -7.61 -7.41
C ARG A 54 7.69 -8.36 -6.12
N PRO A 55 8.64 -9.00 -5.42
CA PRO A 55 8.37 -9.57 -4.09
C PRO A 55 8.05 -8.49 -3.05
N ARG A 56 7.39 -8.88 -1.95
CA ARG A 56 6.98 -7.96 -0.86
C ARG A 56 8.13 -7.11 -0.30
N SER A 57 9.33 -7.70 -0.17
CA SER A 57 10.52 -7.01 0.34
C SER A 57 10.99 -5.86 -0.56
N GLU A 58 10.83 -6.01 -1.88
CA GLU A 58 11.11 -4.99 -2.88
C GLU A 58 10.04 -3.89 -2.87
N CYS A 59 8.76 -4.29 -2.80
CA CYS A 59 7.64 -3.34 -2.71
C CYS A 59 7.79 -2.42 -1.49
N HIS A 60 8.22 -2.97 -0.35
CA HIS A 60 8.49 -2.19 0.86
C HIS A 60 9.57 -1.13 0.63
N LYS A 61 10.73 -1.51 0.06
CA LYS A 61 11.81 -0.56 -0.24
C LYS A 61 11.36 0.55 -1.18
N VAL A 62 10.61 0.19 -2.23
CA VAL A 62 10.12 1.18 -3.19
C VAL A 62 9.11 2.13 -2.55
N LEU A 63 8.22 1.63 -1.69
CA LEU A 63 7.31 2.47 -0.91
C LEU A 63 8.09 3.40 0.04
N GLU A 64 9.11 2.91 0.74
CA GLU A 64 9.97 3.75 1.58
C GLU A 64 10.65 4.86 0.77
N MET A 65 11.13 4.55 -0.43
CA MET A 65 11.74 5.54 -1.34
C MET A 65 10.74 6.56 -1.91
N CYS A 66 9.45 6.24 -1.92
CA CYS A 66 8.40 7.08 -2.48
C CYS A 66 7.51 7.71 -1.39
N ASP A 67 8.02 7.87 -0.17
CA ASP A 67 7.28 8.41 0.98
C ASP A 67 5.94 7.70 1.22
N TRP A 68 5.91 6.38 0.98
CA TRP A 68 4.71 5.54 1.03
C TRP A 68 3.58 5.98 0.08
N SER A 69 3.89 6.67 -1.01
CA SER A 69 2.94 6.95 -2.09
C SER A 69 2.76 5.73 -2.97
N LEU A 70 1.55 5.15 -2.94
CA LEU A 70 1.21 3.98 -3.76
C LEU A 70 1.31 4.31 -5.25
N GLU A 71 0.88 5.50 -5.65
CA GLU A 71 0.94 5.96 -7.04
C GLU A 71 2.38 6.11 -7.54
N GLN A 72 3.26 6.73 -6.75
CA GLN A 72 4.68 6.86 -7.13
C GLN A 72 5.39 5.51 -7.14
N ALA A 73 5.14 4.67 -6.12
CA ALA A 73 5.72 3.33 -6.06
C ALA A 73 5.24 2.46 -7.22
N GLY A 74 3.94 2.47 -7.51
CA GLY A 74 3.33 1.81 -8.65
C GLY A 74 3.86 2.34 -9.97
N CYS A 75 3.93 3.66 -10.15
CA CYS A 75 4.51 4.29 -11.34
C CYS A 75 6.00 3.97 -11.49
N ARG A 76 6.78 3.82 -10.43
CA ARG A 76 8.18 3.40 -10.51
C ARG A 76 8.32 1.94 -10.91
N LEU A 77 7.45 1.07 -10.38
CA LEU A 77 7.43 -0.34 -10.70
C LEU A 77 6.91 -0.59 -12.13
N LEU A 78 5.87 0.13 -12.55
CA LEU A 78 5.25 0.05 -13.88
C LEU A 78 6.02 0.84 -14.94
N GLY A 79 6.51 2.02 -14.58
CA GLY A 79 7.31 2.96 -15.41
C GLY A 79 8.78 2.57 -15.53
N SER A 80 9.18 1.43 -14.98
CA SER A 80 10.34 0.71 -15.51
C SER A 80 10.08 0.19 -16.94
N CYS A 81 8.84 0.24 -17.42
CA CYS A 81 8.55 0.46 -18.82
C CYS A 81 8.96 1.90 -19.16
N GLY A 82 10.26 2.13 -19.31
CA GLY A 82 10.72 3.28 -20.10
C GLY A 82 9.99 3.24 -21.45
N PRO A 83 9.79 4.37 -22.15
CA PRO A 83 9.40 4.28 -23.54
C PRO A 83 10.39 3.32 -24.17
N ALA A 84 9.88 2.21 -24.72
CA ALA A 84 10.68 1.31 -25.53
C ALA A 84 11.21 2.19 -26.67
N HIS A 85 12.36 2.82 -26.46
CA HIS A 85 12.96 3.65 -27.48
C HIS A 85 13.51 2.67 -28.52
N HIS A 86 12.91 2.75 -29.71
CA HIS A 86 13.45 2.42 -31.01
C HIS A 86 14.10 1.06 -31.26
N LYS A 87 13.40 0.25 -32.07
CA LYS A 87 13.86 -0.28 -33.37
C LYS A 87 12.59 -0.61 -34.16
N ARG A 88 12.37 -0.24 -35.42
CA ARG A 88 13.17 0.39 -36.47
C ARG A 88 12.18 0.92 -37.51
#